data_AF-S8E4V2-F1
#
_entry.id   AF-S8E4V2-F1
#
_cell.length_a   1.000
_cell.length_b   1.000
_cell.length_c   1.000
_cell.angle_alpha   90.00
_cell.angle_beta   90.00
_cell.angle_gamma   90.00
#
_symmetry.space_group_name_H-M   'P 1'
#
loop_
_entity.id
_entity.type
_entity.pdbx_description
1 polymer ?
#
loop_
_entity_poly.entity_id
_entity_poly.type
_entity_poly.pdbx_seq_one_letter_code
_entity_poly.pdbx_strand_id
1 'polypeptide(L)' 'KRHACPYCPRRFNRPSSLAIHLNTHTGAKPYPCPACGRQFSVNSNMRRHYRNH' A
#
# COMPACT_ATOMS: atom_id res chain seq x y z
N LYS A 1 5.36 18.25 -9.94
CA LYS A 1 5.24 18.64 -8.51
C LYS A 1 5.39 17.39 -7.65
N ARG A 2 6.29 17.35 -6.65
CA ARG A 2 6.46 16.16 -5.77
C ARG A 2 5.33 16.12 -4.75
N HIS A 3 4.86 14.92 -4.39
CA HIS A 3 3.84 14.70 -3.37
C HIS A 3 4.51 14.41 -2.03
N ALA A 4 4.37 15.31 -1.05
CA ALA A 4 4.96 15.16 0.26
C ALA A 4 4.06 14.34 1.19
N CYS A 5 4.66 13.53 2.05
CA CYS A 5 3.93 12.90 3.14
C CYS A 5 3.65 13.93 4.26
N PRO A 6 2.44 13.97 4.84
CA PRO A 6 2.13 14.86 5.96
C PRO A 6 2.70 14.36 7.30
N TYR A 7 3.07 13.09 7.40
CA TYR A 7 3.53 12.47 8.66
C TYR A 7 5.05 12.27 8.74
N CYS A 8 5.78 12.46 7.64
CA CYS A 8 7.23 12.26 7.60
C CYS A 8 7.88 13.04 6.44
N PRO A 9 9.21 13.23 6.42
CA PRO A 9 9.88 14.03 5.39
C PRO A 9 9.95 13.36 4.00
N ARG A 10 9.35 12.17 3.81
CA ARG A 10 9.34 11.45 2.53
C ARG A 10 8.58 12.23 1.46
N ARG A 11 9.09 12.18 0.23
CA ARG A 11 8.48 12.78 -0.96
C ARG A 11 8.42 11.76 -2.08
N PHE A 12 7.31 11.76 -2.81
CA PHE A 12 7.02 10.83 -3.88
C PHE A 12 6.86 11.58 -5.21
N ASN A 13 7.28 10.94 -6.29
CA ASN A 13 7.12 11.46 -7.65
C ASN A 13 5.73 11.16 -8.24
N ARG A 14 4.96 10.26 -7.63
CA ARG A 14 3.62 9.84 -8.06
C ARG A 14 2.64 9.90 -6.89
N PRO A 15 1.39 10.31 -7.12
CA PRO A 15 0.37 10.36 -6.07
C PRO A 15 0.00 8.96 -5.57
N SER A 16 -0.01 7.95 -6.46
CA SER A 16 -0.26 6.56 -6.08
C SER A 16 0.79 6.02 -5.11
N SER A 17 2.06 6.39 -5.28
CA SER A 17 3.14 6.00 -4.36
C SER A 17 2.99 6.68 -3.00
N LEU A 18 2.55 7.95 -2.97
CA LEU A 18 2.21 8.60 -1.71
C LEU A 18 1.02 7.89 -1.03
N ALA A 19 -0.07 7.60 -1.76
CA ALA A 19 -1.23 6.93 -1.19
C ALA A 19 -0.88 5.56 -0.59
N ILE A 20 -0.09 4.76 -1.29
CA ILE A 20 0.42 3.48 -0.77
C ILE A 20 1.29 3.69 0.47
N HIS A 21 2.13 4.73 0.48
CA HIS A 21 2.93 5.04 1.65
C HIS A 21 2.08 5.49 2.85
N LEU A 22 0.99 6.23 2.64
CA LEU A 22 0.11 6.64 3.74
C LEU A 22 -0.49 5.43 4.48
N ASN A 23 -0.69 4.30 3.80
CA ASN A 23 -1.11 3.05 4.43
C ASN A 23 -0.11 2.57 5.51
N THR A 24 1.16 2.95 5.45
CA THR A 24 2.14 2.59 6.49
C THR A 24 2.00 3.44 7.75
N HIS A 25 1.42 4.63 7.64
CA HIS A 25 1.14 5.49 8.80
C HIS A 25 -0.19 5.14 9.44
N THR A 26 -1.22 4.86 8.63
CA THR A 26 -2.56 4.51 9.13
C THR A 26 -2.69 3.04 9.51
N GLY A 27 -1.72 2.20 9.13
CA GLY A 27 -1.82 0.74 9.26
C GLY A 27 -2.87 0.12 8.31
N ALA A 28 -3.44 0.90 7.40
CA ALA A 28 -4.50 0.43 6.50
C ALA A 28 -3.98 -0.68 5.58
N LYS A 29 -4.77 -1.74 5.44
CA LYS A 29 -4.50 -2.85 4.53
C LYS A 29 -5.75 -3.14 3.69
N PRO A 30 -6.05 -2.29 2.70
CA PRO A 30 -7.30 -2.35 1.95
C PRO A 30 -7.37 -3.54 0.99
N TYR A 31 -6.30 -4.33 0.84
CA TYR A 31 -6.25 -5.46 -0.09
C TYR A 31 -6.24 -6.79 0.68
N PRO A 32 -7.41 -7.35 1.04
CA PRO A 32 -7.50 -8.69 1.59
C PRO A 32 -7.28 -9.75 0.49
N CYS A 33 -6.64 -10.86 0.87
CA CYS A 33 -6.59 -12.06 0.05
C CYS A 33 -7.93 -12.77 0.10
N PRO A 34 -8.60 -13.05 -1.05
CA PRO A 34 -9.89 -13.71 -1.05
C PRO A 34 -9.84 -15.19 -0.62
N ALA A 35 -8.67 -15.84 -0.71
CA ALA A 35 -8.51 -17.24 -0.34
C ALA A 35 -8.29 -17.47 1.17
N CYS A 36 -7.49 -16.62 1.83
CA CYS A 36 -7.10 -16.82 3.23
C CYS A 36 -7.37 -15.61 4.15
N GLY A 37 -7.94 -14.52 3.63
CA GLY A 37 -8.24 -13.31 4.41
C GLY A 37 -7.02 -12.44 4.76
N ARG A 38 -5.79 -12.87 4.43
CA ARG A 38 -4.57 -12.11 4.73
C ARG A 38 -4.59 -10.74 4.06
N GLN A 39 -4.39 -9.67 4.84
CA GLN A 39 -4.47 -8.30 4.33
C GLN A 39 -3.10 -7.73 3.93
N PHE A 40 -3.11 -6.92 2.86
CA PHE A 40 -1.94 -6.25 2.30
C PHE A 40 -2.19 -4.75 2.14
N SER A 41 -1.14 -3.94 2.32
CA SER A 41 -1.16 -2.50 2.08
C SER A 41 -1.01 -2.13 0.59
N VAL A 42 -0.60 -3.08 -0.26
CA VAL A 42 -0.38 -2.89 -1.69
C VAL A 42 -1.02 -4.01 -2.50
N ASN A 43 -1.80 -3.64 -3.52
CA ASN A 43 -2.47 -4.56 -4.43
C ASN A 43 -1.52 -5.53 -5.15
N SER A 44 -0.37 -5.04 -5.63
CA SER A 44 0.63 -5.90 -6.30
C SER A 44 1.17 -7.00 -5.38
N ASN A 45 1.36 -6.70 -4.09
CA ASN A 45 1.79 -7.66 -3.09
C ASN A 45 0.70 -8.71 -2.83
N MET A 46 -0.56 -8.29 -2.68
CA MET A 46 -1.71 -9.20 -2.56
C MET A 46 -1.80 -10.12 -3.78
N ARG A 47 -1.75 -9.59 -5.01
CA ARG A 47 -1.82 -10.40 -6.24
C ARG A 47 -0.66 -11.38 -6.38
N ARG A 48 0.56 -10.99 -5.97
CA ARG A 48 1.71 -11.90 -5.98
C ARG A 48 1.52 -13.02 -4.97
N HIS A 49 1.04 -12.69 -3.77
CA HIS A 49 0.70 -13.69 -2.77
C HIS A 49 -0.40 -14.64 -3.26
N TYR A 50 -1.48 -14.09 -3.84
CA TYR A 50 -2.60 -14.87 -4.34
C TYR A 50 -2.20 -15.86 -5.45
N ARG A 51 -1.21 -15.51 -6.28
CA ARG A 51 -0.68 -16.40 -7.32
C ARG A 51 0.03 -17.66 -6.79
N ASN A 52 0.44 -17.64 -5.52
CA ASN A 52 1.15 -18.76 -4.89
C ASN A 52 0.25 -19.52 -3.90
N HIS A 53 -1.05 -19.21 -3.85
CA HIS A 53 -2.04 -20.10 -3.27
C HIS A 53 -2.27 -21.27 -4.22
#